data_AF-A0A2H6AFH9-F1
#
_entry.id   AF-A0A2H6AFH9-F1
#
_cell.length_a   1.000
_cell.length_b   1.000
_cell.length_c   1.000
_cell.angle_alpha   90.00
_cell.angle_beta   90.00
_cell.angle_gamma   90.00
#
_symmetry.space_group_name_H-M   'P 1'
#
loop_
_entity.id
_entity.type
_entity.pdbx_description
1 polymer ?
#
loop_
_entity_poly.entity_id
_entity_poly.type
_entity_poly.pdbx_seq_one_letter_code
_entity_poly.pdbx_strand_id
1 'polypeptide(L)'
;MWLVWLGLAAVSASISDSKPISAPQARELVQATLKKIGVVQPPLQYLEHADVKGALPGWHVFVLRYPQFPVARIPPKGLGSNNLCLVSPQGSVEIIHQPAQLRDWFQRHVRADTEKATSTALCAWLILASELRQDGFYQFRLVRESVTVKKSEQGILASGRIEVVPKAGNEGFLAAEITFSPAGQLLEVREDVQLKAGIRPICQATKLLDSDPVVRRMAERDLLILGPLAIPYLQEQWYQADSELRRAIERIRQRIEQGER
;
A
#
# COMPACT_ATOMS: atom_id res chain seq x y z
N MET A 1 35.80 -57.60 -17.62
CA MET A 1 34.52 -56.86 -17.68
C MET A 1 34.10 -56.59 -16.24
N TRP A 2 34.34 -55.39 -15.71
CA TRP A 2 34.00 -54.98 -14.34
C TRP A 2 32.91 -53.91 -14.41
N LEU A 3 31.79 -54.14 -13.75
CA LEU A 3 30.64 -53.23 -13.65
C LEU A 3 30.79 -52.40 -12.37
N VAL A 4 30.99 -51.09 -12.53
CA VAL A 4 30.98 -50.11 -11.43
C VAL A 4 29.53 -49.64 -11.23
N TRP A 5 28.96 -49.93 -10.06
CA TRP A 5 27.70 -49.35 -9.59
C TRP A 5 27.96 -47.98 -8.97
N LEU A 6 27.49 -46.91 -9.61
CA LEU A 6 27.43 -45.57 -9.04
C LEU A 6 26.08 -45.41 -8.32
N GLY A 7 26.10 -45.54 -6.99
CA GLY A 7 24.96 -45.20 -6.15
C GLY A 7 24.79 -43.68 -6.08
N LEU A 8 23.70 -43.15 -6.63
CA LEU A 8 23.23 -41.80 -6.34
C LEU A 8 22.67 -41.77 -4.91
N ALA A 9 23.39 -41.14 -3.99
CA ALA A 9 22.83 -40.72 -2.72
C ALA A 9 21.97 -39.46 -2.95
N ALA A 10 20.65 -39.60 -2.79
CA ALA A 10 19.74 -38.46 -2.75
C ALA A 10 19.97 -37.69 -1.44
N VAL A 11 20.45 -36.45 -1.54
CA VAL A 11 20.53 -35.52 -0.41
C VAL A 11 19.13 -34.93 -0.22
N SER A 12 18.34 -35.54 0.67
CA SER A 12 17.09 -34.95 1.14
C SER A 12 17.43 -33.74 2.03
N ALA A 13 17.30 -32.53 1.48
CA ALA A 13 17.37 -31.30 2.27
C ALA A 13 16.20 -31.28 3.27
N SER A 14 16.53 -31.40 4.56
CA SER A 14 15.57 -31.31 5.65
C SER A 14 14.91 -29.93 5.63
N ILE A 15 13.59 -29.89 5.48
CA ILE A 15 12.77 -28.71 5.70
C ILE A 15 12.92 -28.37 7.19
N SER A 16 13.67 -27.32 7.50
CA SER A 16 13.90 -26.87 8.87
C SER A 16 12.60 -26.42 9.51
N ASP A 17 12.25 -26.99 10.67
CA ASP A 17 11.20 -26.56 11.61
C ASP A 17 11.52 -25.18 12.26
N SER A 18 11.91 -24.19 11.46
CA SER A 18 12.15 -22.85 11.96
C SER A 18 10.82 -22.21 12.32
N LYS A 19 10.63 -21.89 13.61
CA LYS A 19 9.50 -21.10 14.11
C LYS A 19 9.27 -19.87 13.21
N PRO A 20 8.03 -19.58 12.80
CA PRO A 20 7.75 -18.41 11.96
C PRO A 20 8.23 -17.14 12.66
N ILE A 21 8.80 -16.23 11.88
CA ILE A 21 9.29 -14.95 12.37
C ILE A 21 8.15 -14.15 13.04
N SER A 22 8.50 -13.34 14.02
CA SER A 22 7.54 -12.43 14.66
C SER A 22 7.41 -11.11 13.89
N ALA A 23 6.29 -10.39 14.07
CA ALA A 23 6.10 -9.09 13.41
C ALA A 23 7.18 -8.03 13.72
N PRO A 24 7.71 -7.91 14.97
CA PRO A 24 8.84 -7.04 15.25
C PRO A 24 10.11 -7.42 14.46
N GLN A 25 10.45 -8.71 14.40
CA GLN A 25 11.59 -9.19 13.62
C GLN A 25 11.38 -8.93 12.11
N ALA A 26 10.17 -9.16 11.60
CA ALA A 26 9.83 -8.86 10.22
C ALA A 26 9.98 -7.36 9.91
N ARG A 27 9.59 -6.47 10.83
CA ARG A 27 9.79 -5.02 10.69
C ARG A 27 11.27 -4.67 10.62
N GLU A 28 12.11 -5.26 11.47
CA GLU A 28 13.56 -5.03 11.45
C GLU A 28 14.19 -5.48 10.12
N LEU A 29 13.75 -6.61 9.57
CA LEU A 29 14.20 -7.09 8.24
C LEU A 29 13.82 -6.10 7.12
N VAL A 30 12.61 -5.56 7.15
CA VAL A 30 12.17 -4.53 6.19
C VAL A 30 13.01 -3.26 6.35
N GLN A 31 13.21 -2.78 7.58
CA GLN A 31 14.05 -1.60 7.84
C GLN A 31 15.50 -1.80 7.38
N ALA A 32 16.09 -2.97 7.63
CA ALA A 32 17.43 -3.30 7.18
C ALA A 32 17.51 -3.35 5.64
N THR A 33 16.49 -3.88 4.97
CA THR A 33 16.40 -3.91 3.50
C THR A 33 16.29 -2.50 2.92
N LEU A 34 15.42 -1.67 3.49
CA LEU A 34 15.22 -0.28 3.08
C LEU A 34 16.46 0.59 3.32
N LYS A 35 17.20 0.36 4.41
CA LYS A 35 18.47 1.05 4.69
C LYS A 35 19.51 0.82 3.59
N LYS A 36 19.57 -0.38 3.00
CA LYS A 36 20.51 -0.71 1.91
C LYS A 36 20.26 0.11 0.64
N ILE A 37 19.03 0.58 0.43
CA ILE A 37 18.66 1.46 -0.69
C ILE A 37 18.56 2.94 -0.28
N GLY A 38 19.15 3.31 0.87
CA GLY A 38 19.26 4.69 1.32
C GLY A 38 18.06 5.25 2.08
N VAL A 39 17.08 4.41 2.43
CA VAL A 39 15.90 4.84 3.20
C VAL A 39 16.20 4.72 4.71
N VAL A 40 16.19 5.85 5.41
CA VAL A 40 16.43 5.92 6.86
C VAL A 40 15.11 6.14 7.59
N GLN A 41 14.85 5.33 8.61
CA GLN A 41 13.65 5.41 9.48
C GLN A 41 12.31 5.52 8.72
N PRO A 42 11.99 4.55 7.83
CA PRO A 42 10.74 4.58 7.08
C PRO A 42 9.51 4.49 8.01
N PRO A 43 8.44 5.28 7.77
CA PRO A 43 7.19 5.15 8.50
C PRO A 43 6.43 3.90 8.03
N LEU A 44 6.80 2.74 8.56
CA LEU A 44 6.19 1.45 8.23
C LEU A 44 4.91 1.21 9.00
N GLN A 45 3.80 1.09 8.28
CA GLN A 45 2.52 0.64 8.85
C GLN A 45 2.41 -0.88 8.70
N TYR A 46 2.10 -1.60 9.77
CA TYR A 46 1.80 -3.04 9.66
C TYR A 46 0.37 -3.22 9.16
N LEU A 47 0.19 -4.01 8.10
CA LEU A 47 -1.13 -4.29 7.53
C LEU A 47 -1.75 -5.49 8.24
N GLU A 48 -2.45 -5.18 9.33
CA GLU A 48 -3.15 -6.18 10.13
C GLU A 48 -4.58 -6.37 9.63
N HIS A 49 -4.77 -7.25 8.64
CA HIS A 49 -6.10 -7.60 8.13
C HIS A 49 -6.33 -9.11 8.10
N ALA A 50 -7.51 -9.55 8.53
CA ALA A 50 -7.84 -10.97 8.66
C ALA A 50 -7.75 -11.72 7.32
N ASP A 51 -8.34 -11.19 6.24
CA ASP A 51 -8.28 -11.84 4.93
C ASP A 51 -6.86 -11.90 4.35
N VAL A 52 -6.03 -10.87 4.59
CA VAL A 52 -4.61 -10.88 4.19
C VAL A 52 -3.85 -11.96 4.96
N LYS A 53 -4.03 -12.05 6.28
CA LYS A 53 -3.43 -13.13 7.10
C LYS A 53 -3.93 -14.52 6.69
N GLY A 54 -5.20 -14.64 6.32
CA GLY A 54 -5.81 -15.89 5.88
C GLY A 54 -5.31 -16.36 4.52
N ALA A 55 -5.14 -15.44 3.57
CA ALA A 55 -4.58 -15.75 2.25
C ALA A 55 -3.07 -15.99 2.29
N LEU A 56 -2.36 -15.39 3.25
CA LEU A 56 -0.90 -15.42 3.37
C LEU A 56 -0.45 -15.89 4.76
N PRO A 57 -0.68 -17.17 5.13
CA PRO A 57 -0.30 -17.66 6.46
C PRO A 57 1.20 -17.50 6.74
N GLY A 58 1.53 -16.89 7.87
CA GLY A 58 2.92 -16.67 8.33
C GLY A 58 3.67 -15.55 7.61
N TRP A 59 3.09 -14.92 6.58
CA TRP A 59 3.66 -13.73 5.97
C TRP A 59 3.32 -12.49 6.79
N HIS A 60 4.23 -11.52 6.77
CA HIS A 60 3.99 -10.19 7.29
C HIS A 60 3.97 -9.17 6.14
N VAL A 61 2.99 -8.28 6.15
CA VAL A 61 2.88 -7.21 5.15
C VAL A 61 3.00 -5.87 5.85
N PHE A 62 3.94 -5.05 5.40
CA PHE A 62 4.08 -3.65 5.80
C PHE A 62 3.81 -2.74 4.62
N VAL A 63 3.20 -1.59 4.89
CA VAL A 63 2.96 -0.54 3.91
C VAL A 63 3.95 0.59 4.16
N LEU A 64 4.65 1.00 3.10
CA LEU A 64 5.51 2.18 3.06
C LEU A 64 4.93 3.16 2.04
N ARG A 65 4.57 4.36 2.50
CA ARG A 65 4.02 5.41 1.64
C ARG A 65 4.96 6.62 1.56
N TYR A 66 5.12 7.13 0.36
CA TYR A 66 5.63 8.46 0.07
C TYR A 66 4.43 9.31 -0.34
N PRO A 67 3.94 10.19 0.54
CA PRO A 67 2.69 10.90 0.31
C PRO A 67 2.79 11.74 -0.96
N GLN A 68 1.72 11.74 -1.74
CA GLN A 68 1.55 12.66 -2.88
C GLN A 68 0.83 13.94 -2.43
N PHE A 69 0.00 13.82 -1.40
CA PHE A 69 -0.75 14.92 -0.81
C PHE A 69 -0.70 14.86 0.71
N PRO A 70 -0.83 16.02 1.39
CA PRO A 70 -0.83 17.36 0.81
C PRO A 70 0.58 17.84 0.38
N VAL A 71 1.62 17.12 0.79
CA VAL A 71 3.02 17.41 0.43
C VAL A 71 3.59 16.21 -0.31
N ALA A 72 3.85 16.39 -1.60
CA ALA A 72 4.46 15.36 -2.43
C ALA A 72 5.90 15.07 -1.96
N ARG A 73 6.20 13.80 -1.68
CA ARG A 73 7.56 13.32 -1.42
C ARG A 73 7.99 12.42 -2.57
N ILE A 74 9.16 12.72 -3.15
CA ILE A 74 9.71 11.89 -4.22
C ILE A 74 10.24 10.59 -3.60
N PRO A 75 9.73 9.42 -4.01
CA PRO A 75 10.25 8.14 -3.53
C PRO A 75 11.69 7.94 -4.03
N PRO A 76 12.59 7.35 -3.22
CA PRO A 76 13.90 6.92 -3.68
C PRO A 76 13.83 5.94 -4.86
N LYS A 77 14.92 5.86 -5.63
CA LYS A 77 14.98 5.01 -6.83
C LYS A 77 14.64 3.56 -6.46
N GLY A 78 13.72 2.96 -7.23
CA GLY A 78 13.25 1.58 -7.01
C GLY A 78 12.04 1.46 -6.09
N LEU A 79 11.49 2.57 -5.60
CA LEU A 79 10.25 2.62 -4.84
C LEU A 79 9.19 3.46 -5.58
N GLY A 80 7.92 3.16 -5.32
CA GLY A 80 6.78 3.96 -5.76
C GLY A 80 6.21 4.83 -4.64
N SER A 81 5.13 5.57 -4.93
CA SER A 81 4.39 6.33 -3.92
C SER A 81 3.80 5.42 -2.83
N ASN A 82 3.40 4.20 -3.19
CA ASN A 82 2.96 3.17 -2.26
C ASN A 82 3.76 1.90 -2.51
N ASN A 83 4.16 1.25 -1.42
CA ASN A 83 4.97 0.05 -1.48
C ASN A 83 4.44 -0.95 -0.45
N LEU A 84 4.28 -2.19 -0.87
CA LEU A 84 4.03 -3.33 -0.01
C LEU A 84 5.36 -4.03 0.23
N CYS A 85 5.79 -4.11 1.49
CA CYS A 85 6.95 -4.88 1.91
C CYS A 85 6.44 -6.21 2.49
N LEU A 86 6.60 -7.29 1.74
CA LEU A 86 6.15 -8.64 2.12
C LEU A 86 7.34 -9.40 2.69
N VAL A 87 7.17 -9.93 3.89
CA VAL A 87 8.19 -10.73 4.59
C VAL A 87 7.69 -12.16 4.70
N SER A 88 8.45 -13.08 4.13
CA SER A 88 8.12 -14.51 4.17
C SER A 88 8.29 -15.08 5.58
N PRO A 89 7.68 -16.24 5.88
CA PRO A 89 7.93 -16.96 7.13
C PRO A 89 9.42 -17.26 7.36
N GLN A 90 10.22 -17.32 6.29
CA GLN A 90 11.66 -17.58 6.32
C GLN A 90 12.51 -16.29 6.40
N GLY A 91 11.88 -15.10 6.43
CA GLY A 91 12.58 -13.83 6.58
C GLY A 91 13.08 -13.18 5.29
N SER A 92 12.71 -13.68 4.11
CA SER A 92 12.98 -12.97 2.85
C SER A 92 12.03 -11.78 2.69
N VAL A 93 12.56 -10.64 2.25
CA VAL A 93 11.79 -9.41 2.02
C VAL A 93 11.64 -9.16 0.52
N GLU A 94 10.41 -9.02 0.05
CA GLU A 94 10.06 -8.55 -1.30
C GLU A 94 9.33 -7.21 -1.21
N ILE A 95 9.65 -6.28 -2.12
CA ILE A 95 9.00 -4.97 -2.19
C ILE A 95 8.23 -4.87 -3.50
N ILE A 96 6.94 -4.59 -3.39
CA ILE A 96 6.00 -4.46 -4.52
C ILE A 96 5.48 -3.03 -4.55
N HIS A 97 5.61 -2.38 -5.69
CA HIS A 97 5.14 -1.00 -5.88
C HIS A 97 4.36 -0.82 -7.19
N GLN A 98 4.09 -1.90 -7.92
CA GLN A 98 3.29 -1.91 -9.16
C GLN A 98 2.25 -3.04 -9.12
N PRO A 99 1.05 -2.85 -9.71
CA PRO A 99 0.03 -3.90 -9.80
C PRO A 99 0.51 -5.18 -10.49
N ALA A 100 1.32 -5.08 -11.55
CA ALA A 100 1.87 -6.24 -12.24
C ALA A 100 2.76 -7.09 -11.32
N GLN A 101 3.62 -6.45 -10.52
CA GLN A 101 4.45 -7.14 -9.53
C GLN A 101 3.58 -7.85 -8.47
N LEU A 102 2.46 -7.23 -8.05
CA LEU A 102 1.52 -7.87 -7.12
C LEU A 102 0.90 -9.13 -7.72
N ARG A 103 0.51 -9.08 -9.00
CA ARG A 103 -0.02 -10.25 -9.73
C ARG A 103 0.99 -11.38 -9.77
N ASP A 104 2.21 -11.09 -10.23
CA ASP A 104 3.27 -12.09 -10.36
C ASP A 104 3.63 -12.70 -9.00
N TRP A 105 3.61 -11.88 -7.95
CA TRP A 105 3.84 -12.34 -6.59
C TRP A 105 2.71 -13.24 -6.10
N PHE A 106 1.45 -12.85 -6.27
CA PHE A 106 0.29 -13.68 -5.92
C PHE A 106 0.32 -15.03 -6.65
N GLN A 107 0.69 -15.03 -7.94
CA GLN A 107 0.80 -16.24 -8.74
C GLN A 107 1.85 -17.22 -8.17
N ARG A 108 2.94 -16.69 -7.62
CA ARG A 108 3.99 -17.50 -6.99
C ARG A 108 3.58 -18.03 -5.61
N HIS A 109 2.95 -17.21 -4.77
CA HIS A 109 2.85 -17.47 -3.33
C HIS A 109 1.45 -17.82 -2.82
N VAL A 110 0.39 -17.52 -3.57
CA VAL A 110 -0.98 -17.77 -3.14
C VAL A 110 -1.52 -19.02 -3.82
N ARG A 111 -2.13 -19.89 -3.00
CA ARG A 111 -2.84 -21.07 -3.46
C ARG A 111 -4.25 -21.09 -2.88
N ALA A 112 -5.23 -21.43 -3.70
CA ALA A 112 -6.63 -21.52 -3.30
C ALA A 112 -7.39 -22.52 -4.16
N ASP A 113 -7.67 -23.69 -3.58
CA ASP A 113 -8.34 -24.84 -4.22
C ASP A 113 -9.77 -25.08 -3.71
N THR A 114 -10.21 -24.25 -2.75
CA THR A 114 -11.57 -24.25 -2.20
C THR A 114 -12.24 -22.90 -2.41
N GLU A 115 -13.58 -22.89 -2.42
CA GLU A 115 -14.33 -21.64 -2.57
C GLU A 115 -14.01 -20.65 -1.44
N LYS A 116 -13.87 -21.15 -0.21
CA LYS A 116 -13.49 -20.35 0.96
C LYS A 116 -12.10 -19.74 0.79
N ALA A 117 -11.09 -20.53 0.44
CA ALA A 117 -9.74 -20.03 0.21
C ALA A 117 -9.70 -19.01 -0.94
N THR A 118 -10.48 -19.24 -2.01
CA THR A 118 -10.55 -18.36 -3.18
C THR A 118 -11.21 -17.02 -2.83
N SER A 119 -12.30 -17.05 -2.04
CA SER A 119 -12.92 -15.86 -1.47
C SER A 119 -11.94 -15.06 -0.60
N THR A 120 -11.20 -15.73 0.30
CA THR A 120 -10.18 -15.08 1.13
C THR A 120 -9.05 -14.48 0.30
N ALA A 121 -8.57 -15.19 -0.72
CA ALA A 121 -7.54 -14.70 -1.65
C ALA A 121 -8.01 -13.47 -2.43
N LEU A 122 -9.26 -13.44 -2.87
CA LEU A 122 -9.87 -12.27 -3.53
C LEU A 122 -9.92 -11.06 -2.59
N CYS A 123 -10.41 -11.24 -1.36
CA CYS A 123 -10.44 -10.16 -0.38
C CYS A 123 -9.04 -9.61 -0.10
N ALA A 124 -8.05 -10.50 0.09
CA ALA A 124 -6.66 -10.12 0.26
C ALA A 124 -6.10 -9.35 -0.95
N TRP A 125 -6.40 -9.81 -2.17
CA TRP A 125 -6.04 -9.12 -3.40
C TRP A 125 -6.59 -7.69 -3.42
N LEU A 126 -7.90 -7.52 -3.22
CA LEU A 126 -8.57 -6.21 -3.23
C LEU A 126 -7.95 -5.24 -2.22
N ILE A 127 -7.63 -5.72 -1.01
CA ILE A 127 -6.99 -4.92 0.03
C ILE A 127 -5.59 -4.48 -0.41
N LEU A 128 -4.73 -5.42 -0.82
CA LEU A 128 -3.35 -5.11 -1.23
C LEU A 128 -3.30 -4.24 -2.48
N ALA A 129 -4.17 -4.49 -3.45
CA ALA A 129 -4.31 -3.70 -4.67
C ALA A 129 -4.80 -2.27 -4.37
N SER A 130 -5.65 -2.09 -3.34
CA SER A 130 -6.09 -0.76 -2.89
C SER A 130 -4.96 0.02 -2.21
N GLU A 131 -4.08 -0.66 -1.47
CA GLU A 131 -2.92 -0.03 -0.83
C GLU A 131 -1.94 0.54 -1.86
N LEU A 132 -1.75 -0.13 -3.00
CA LEU A 132 -0.93 0.38 -4.09
C LEU A 132 -1.52 1.63 -4.76
N ARG A 133 -2.83 1.87 -4.60
CA ARG A 133 -3.59 2.99 -5.19
C ARG A 133 -3.96 4.09 -4.19
N GLN A 134 -3.54 3.94 -2.94
CA GLN A 134 -3.77 4.95 -1.92
C GLN A 134 -3.05 6.26 -2.28
N ASP A 135 -3.67 7.41 -2.03
CA ASP A 135 -3.06 8.73 -2.24
C ASP A 135 -2.96 9.55 -0.95
N GLY A 136 -3.38 8.95 0.17
CA GLY A 136 -3.49 9.55 1.50
C GLY A 136 -4.90 10.04 1.83
N PHE A 137 -5.81 10.11 0.85
CA PHE A 137 -7.17 10.63 1.00
C PHE A 137 -8.25 9.58 0.77
N TYR A 138 -7.98 8.53 0.00
CA TYR A 138 -8.94 7.45 -0.16
C TYR A 138 -9.16 6.69 1.15
N GLN A 139 -10.43 6.48 1.48
CA GLN A 139 -10.84 5.56 2.52
C GLN A 139 -11.54 4.40 1.84
N PHE A 140 -10.91 3.23 1.82
CA PHE A 140 -11.44 2.06 1.16
C PHE A 140 -12.26 1.21 2.13
N ARG A 141 -13.34 0.61 1.63
CA ARG A 141 -14.20 -0.32 2.36
C ARG A 141 -14.48 -1.54 1.51
N LEU A 142 -14.11 -2.72 2.02
CA LEU A 142 -14.42 -3.99 1.37
C LEU A 142 -15.94 -4.24 1.43
N VAL A 143 -16.56 -4.50 0.28
CA VAL A 143 -17.99 -4.81 0.20
C VAL A 143 -18.14 -6.32 0.20
N ARG A 144 -18.25 -6.93 1.39
CA ARG A 144 -18.26 -8.40 1.51
C ARG A 144 -19.43 -9.04 0.79
N GLU A 145 -20.56 -8.36 0.72
CA GLU A 145 -21.77 -8.79 0.02
C GLU A 145 -21.59 -8.87 -1.49
N SER A 146 -20.57 -8.20 -2.04
CA SER A 146 -20.22 -8.29 -3.46
C SER A 146 -19.40 -9.53 -3.82
N VAL A 147 -18.89 -10.25 -2.82
CA VAL A 147 -18.00 -11.39 -3.06
C VAL A 147 -18.82 -12.59 -3.52
N THR A 148 -18.55 -13.05 -4.73
CA THR A 148 -19.16 -14.26 -5.30
C THR A 148 -18.07 -15.25 -5.67
N VAL A 149 -18.36 -16.54 -5.53
CA VAL A 149 -17.46 -17.63 -5.91
C VAL A 149 -18.23 -18.65 -6.74
N LYS A 150 -17.65 -19.08 -7.85
CA LYS A 150 -18.22 -20.05 -8.77
C LYS A 150 -17.18 -21.12 -9.09
N LYS A 151 -17.49 -22.37 -8.76
CA LYS A 151 -16.66 -23.53 -9.10
C LYS A 151 -17.10 -24.11 -10.45
N SER A 152 -16.14 -24.48 -11.27
CA SER A 152 -16.31 -25.13 -12.57
C SER A 152 -15.22 -26.19 -12.79
N GLU A 153 -15.29 -26.92 -13.90
CA GLU A 153 -14.24 -27.86 -14.30
C GLU A 153 -12.90 -27.17 -14.59
N GLN A 154 -12.94 -25.89 -15.01
CA GLN A 154 -11.75 -25.10 -15.33
C GLN A 154 -11.09 -24.49 -14.09
N GLY A 155 -11.72 -24.61 -12.91
CA GLY A 155 -11.23 -24.05 -11.66
C GLY A 155 -12.28 -23.25 -10.90
N ILE A 156 -11.82 -22.37 -10.02
CA ILE A 156 -12.67 -21.55 -9.14
C ILE A 156 -12.48 -20.08 -9.52
N LEU A 157 -13.56 -19.45 -9.95
CA LEU A 157 -13.64 -18.02 -10.22
C LEU A 157 -14.23 -17.31 -8.99
N ALA A 158 -13.56 -16.29 -8.48
CA ALA A 158 -14.13 -15.37 -7.50
C ALA A 158 -14.16 -13.94 -8.04
N SER A 159 -15.21 -13.21 -7.73
CA SER A 159 -15.35 -11.80 -8.07
C SER A 159 -15.82 -10.99 -6.86
N GLY A 160 -15.47 -9.71 -6.81
CA GLY A 160 -15.90 -8.80 -5.73
C GLY A 160 -15.30 -7.41 -5.89
N ARG A 161 -15.61 -6.51 -4.94
CA ARG A 161 -15.13 -5.12 -4.99
C ARG A 161 -14.80 -4.53 -3.62
N ILE A 162 -13.94 -3.51 -3.68
CA ILE A 162 -13.67 -2.56 -2.61
C ILE A 162 -14.10 -1.17 -3.09
N GLU A 163 -14.86 -0.45 -2.27
CA GLU A 163 -15.42 0.87 -2.59
C GLU A 163 -14.66 1.98 -1.88
N VAL A 164 -14.64 3.16 -2.47
CA VAL A 164 -14.23 4.39 -1.79
C VAL A 164 -15.40 4.89 -0.96
N VAL A 165 -15.18 5.11 0.34
CA VAL A 165 -16.13 5.78 1.23
C VAL A 165 -16.28 7.23 0.77
N PRO A 166 -17.48 7.67 0.33
CA PRO A 166 -17.63 8.99 -0.25
C PRO A 166 -17.34 10.10 0.76
N LYS A 167 -16.31 10.90 0.50
CA LYS A 167 -15.90 12.01 1.35
C LYS A 167 -15.10 13.03 0.57
N ALA A 168 -15.43 14.32 0.70
CA ALA A 168 -14.74 15.43 0.03
C ALA A 168 -14.59 15.25 -1.50
N GLY A 169 -15.60 14.64 -2.15
CA GLY A 169 -15.60 14.34 -3.59
C GLY A 169 -14.88 13.06 -3.99
N ASN A 170 -14.29 12.31 -3.05
CA ASN A 170 -13.78 10.98 -3.32
C ASN A 170 -14.95 10.04 -3.59
N GLU A 171 -14.87 9.27 -4.67
CA GLU A 171 -15.85 8.22 -5.00
C GLU A 171 -15.22 7.16 -5.90
N GLY A 172 -15.97 6.10 -6.14
CA GLY A 172 -15.57 5.03 -7.04
C GLY A 172 -15.28 3.70 -6.35
N PHE A 173 -14.68 2.77 -7.11
CA PHE A 173 -14.42 1.41 -6.67
C PHE A 173 -13.22 0.78 -7.39
N LEU A 174 -12.75 -0.32 -6.82
CA LEU A 174 -11.90 -1.30 -7.48
C LEU A 174 -12.60 -2.66 -7.38
N ALA A 175 -12.93 -3.24 -8.53
CA ALA A 175 -13.46 -4.58 -8.64
C ALA A 175 -12.38 -5.52 -9.18
N ALA A 176 -12.43 -6.79 -8.78
CA ALA A 176 -11.52 -7.80 -9.29
C ALA A 176 -12.26 -9.10 -9.55
N GLU A 177 -11.79 -9.81 -10.57
CA GLU A 177 -12.10 -11.21 -10.85
C GLU A 177 -10.79 -12.00 -10.80
N ILE A 178 -10.74 -13.07 -10.01
CA ILE A 178 -9.57 -13.94 -9.91
C ILE A 178 -9.98 -15.38 -10.19
N THR A 179 -9.16 -16.07 -10.98
CA THR A 179 -9.40 -17.46 -11.36
C THR A 179 -8.25 -18.32 -10.87
N PHE A 180 -8.55 -19.32 -10.06
CA PHE A 180 -7.61 -20.37 -9.67
C PHE A 180 -7.92 -21.66 -10.43
N SER A 181 -6.88 -22.36 -10.86
CA SER A 181 -6.99 -23.71 -11.41
C SER A 181 -7.53 -24.72 -10.39
N PRO A 182 -7.95 -25.92 -10.80
CA PRO A 182 -8.34 -26.98 -9.87
C PRO A 182 -7.24 -27.37 -8.86
N ALA A 183 -5.96 -27.17 -9.22
CA ALA A 183 -4.81 -27.38 -8.33
C ALA A 183 -4.51 -26.19 -7.40
N GLY A 184 -5.36 -25.16 -7.42
CA GLY A 184 -5.25 -23.97 -6.59
C GLY A 184 -4.17 -22.98 -7.04
N GLN A 185 -3.61 -23.10 -8.24
CA GLN A 185 -2.70 -22.09 -8.80
C GLN A 185 -3.49 -20.95 -9.44
N LEU A 186 -3.10 -19.70 -9.16
CA LEU A 186 -3.69 -18.51 -9.80
C LEU A 186 -3.40 -18.51 -11.31
N LEU A 187 -4.46 -18.42 -12.10
CA LEU A 187 -4.40 -18.38 -13.57
C LEU A 187 -4.52 -16.95 -14.10
N GLU A 188 -5.50 -16.20 -13.59
CA GLU A 188 -5.85 -14.89 -14.09
C GLU A 188 -6.32 -13.96 -12.98
N VAL A 189 -6.01 -12.67 -13.14
CA VAL A 189 -6.60 -11.57 -12.38
C VAL A 189 -7.02 -10.50 -13.37
N ARG A 190 -8.28 -10.08 -13.30
CA ARG A 190 -8.81 -8.91 -14.00
C ARG A 190 -9.23 -7.87 -12.97
N GLU A 191 -8.91 -6.62 -13.24
CA GLU A 191 -9.31 -5.50 -12.39
C GLU A 191 -10.12 -4.50 -13.21
N ASP A 192 -11.22 -4.00 -12.64
CA ASP A 192 -11.91 -2.79 -13.09
C ASP A 192 -11.73 -1.71 -12.03
N VAL A 193 -11.08 -0.62 -12.41
CA VAL A 193 -10.67 0.44 -11.48
C VAL A 193 -11.31 1.74 -11.92
N GLN A 194 -12.29 2.19 -11.15
CA GLN A 194 -12.99 3.44 -11.36
C GLN A 194 -12.82 4.30 -10.11
N LEU A 195 -11.64 4.87 -9.92
CA LEU A 195 -11.37 5.75 -8.79
C LEU A 195 -11.44 7.20 -9.24
N LYS A 196 -12.19 8.01 -8.51
CA LYS A 196 -12.28 9.45 -8.74
C LYS A 196 -11.80 10.20 -7.52
N ALA A 197 -10.74 10.97 -7.70
CA ALA A 197 -10.20 11.82 -6.65
C ALA A 197 -11.13 13.03 -6.46
N GLY A 198 -11.48 13.27 -5.20
CA GLY A 198 -12.07 14.54 -4.78
C GLY A 198 -11.03 15.66 -4.71
N ILE A 199 -11.32 16.68 -3.92
CA ILE A 199 -10.42 17.82 -3.75
C ILE A 199 -9.11 17.33 -3.07
N ARG A 200 -7.96 17.78 -3.61
CA ARG A 200 -6.62 17.50 -3.08
C ARG A 200 -5.88 18.82 -2.88
N PRO A 201 -6.05 19.48 -1.73
CA PRO A 201 -5.33 20.72 -1.47
C PRO A 201 -3.83 20.43 -1.38
N ILE A 202 -3.02 21.30 -1.98
CA ILE A 202 -1.57 21.17 -1.96
C ILE A 202 -1.02 22.17 -0.95
N CYS A 203 -0.17 21.67 -0.05
CA CYS A 203 0.56 22.50 0.89
C CYS A 203 1.61 23.36 0.13
N GLN A 204 1.31 24.64 -0.09
CA GLN A 204 2.19 25.58 -0.79
C GLN A 204 2.47 26.83 0.06
N ALA A 205 3.06 26.66 1.25
CA ALA A 205 3.36 27.77 2.14
C ALA A 205 4.29 28.81 1.49
N THR A 206 5.22 28.37 0.63
CA THR A 206 6.11 29.28 -0.12
C THR A 206 5.38 30.22 -1.08
N LYS A 207 4.09 29.98 -1.36
CA LYS A 207 3.24 30.82 -2.20
C LYS A 207 2.40 31.84 -1.43
N LEU A 208 2.53 31.91 -0.10
CA LEU A 208 1.84 32.90 0.73
C LEU A 208 2.30 34.34 0.47
N LEU A 209 3.48 34.52 -0.11
CA LEU A 209 4.04 35.82 -0.49
C LEU A 209 4.16 36.00 -2.01
N ASP A 210 3.45 35.19 -2.80
CA ASP A 210 3.50 35.31 -4.26
C ASP A 210 3.04 36.72 -4.72
N SER A 211 3.70 37.27 -5.73
CA SER A 211 3.36 38.60 -6.26
C SER A 211 1.93 38.64 -6.79
N ASP A 212 1.43 37.52 -7.32
CA ASP A 212 0.05 37.41 -7.78
C ASP A 212 -0.91 37.18 -6.59
N PRO A 213 -1.83 38.12 -6.30
CA PRO A 213 -2.81 37.96 -5.23
C PRO A 213 -3.78 36.79 -5.45
N VAL A 214 -3.96 36.29 -6.67
CA VAL A 214 -4.73 35.07 -6.94
C VAL A 214 -3.96 33.85 -6.42
N VAL A 215 -2.68 33.74 -6.74
CA VAL A 215 -1.82 32.63 -6.28
C VAL A 215 -1.73 32.61 -4.76
N ARG A 216 -1.57 33.76 -4.11
CA ARG A 216 -1.60 33.86 -2.64
C ARG A 216 -2.91 33.34 -2.05
N ARG A 217 -4.04 33.81 -2.57
CA ARG A 217 -5.37 33.36 -2.11
C ARG A 217 -5.59 31.86 -2.31
N MET A 218 -5.07 31.28 -3.40
CA MET A 218 -5.13 29.84 -3.63
C MET A 218 -4.32 29.08 -2.57
N ALA A 219 -3.08 29.50 -2.31
CA ALA A 219 -2.22 28.89 -1.30
C ALA A 219 -2.82 28.98 0.11
N GLU A 220 -3.36 30.15 0.48
CA GLU A 220 -4.05 30.33 1.77
C GLU A 220 -5.27 29.42 1.87
N ARG A 221 -6.14 29.40 0.85
CA ARG A 221 -7.35 28.58 0.84
C ARG A 221 -7.02 27.09 0.98
N ASP A 222 -6.04 26.60 0.25
CA ASP A 222 -5.66 25.18 0.29
C ASP A 222 -5.13 24.78 1.67
N LEU A 223 -4.35 25.66 2.33
CA LEU A 223 -3.87 25.45 3.70
C LEU A 223 -5.01 25.47 4.73
N LEU A 224 -6.00 26.35 4.58
CA LEU A 224 -7.16 26.42 5.46
C LEU A 224 -8.09 25.21 5.30
N ILE A 225 -8.32 24.75 4.06
CA ILE A 225 -9.08 23.52 3.78
C ILE A 225 -8.42 22.31 4.44
N LEU A 226 -7.08 22.23 4.42
CA LEU A 226 -6.34 21.17 5.12
C LEU A 226 -6.45 21.29 6.64
N GLY A 227 -6.52 22.52 7.15
CA GLY A 227 -6.66 22.80 8.57
C GLY A 227 -5.52 22.15 9.37
N PRO A 228 -5.81 21.42 10.47
CA PRO A 228 -4.79 20.81 11.32
C PRO A 228 -3.81 19.87 10.58
N LEU A 229 -4.22 19.27 9.46
CA LEU A 229 -3.36 18.40 8.66
C LEU A 229 -2.18 19.14 8.01
N ALA A 230 -2.28 20.46 7.83
CA ALA A 230 -1.20 21.27 7.29
C ALA A 230 -0.11 21.61 8.32
N ILE A 231 -0.37 21.47 9.64
CA ILE A 231 0.51 21.96 10.70
C ILE A 231 1.93 21.38 10.63
N PRO A 232 2.15 20.05 10.47
CA PRO A 232 3.51 19.51 10.40
C PRO A 232 4.32 20.08 9.23
N TYR A 233 3.66 20.29 8.09
CA TYR A 233 4.28 20.92 6.93
C TYR A 233 4.60 22.39 7.18
N LEU A 234 3.65 23.15 7.73
CA LEU A 234 3.85 24.56 8.05
C LEU A 234 5.02 24.75 9.02
N GLN A 235 5.18 23.83 9.99
CA GLN A 235 6.31 23.83 10.91
C GLN A 235 7.65 23.57 10.19
N GLU A 236 7.73 22.58 9.30
CA GLU A 236 8.93 22.32 8.48
C GLU A 236 9.31 23.54 7.63
N GLN A 237 8.33 24.16 6.98
CA GLN A 237 8.56 25.36 6.15
C GLN A 237 8.96 26.57 7.00
N TRP A 238 8.39 26.74 8.19
CA TRP A 238 8.74 27.84 9.09
C TRP A 238 10.22 27.82 9.47
N TYR A 239 10.80 26.65 9.75
CA TYR A 239 12.22 26.54 10.09
C TYR A 239 13.14 26.97 8.93
N GLN A 240 12.71 26.77 7.68
CA GLN A 240 13.48 27.07 6.48
C GLN A 240 13.22 28.47 5.91
N ALA A 241 12.09 29.07 6.27
CA ALA A 241 11.64 30.37 5.76
C ALA A 241 12.44 31.55 6.31
N ASP A 242 12.44 32.65 5.55
CA ASP A 242 12.88 33.97 6.01
C ASP A 242 11.87 34.61 6.98
N SER A 243 12.18 35.79 7.50
CA SER A 243 11.36 36.47 8.51
C SER A 243 9.96 36.87 8.00
N GLU A 244 9.81 37.20 6.73
CA GLU A 244 8.53 37.62 6.16
C GLU A 244 7.61 36.41 5.95
N LEU A 245 8.15 35.35 5.36
CA LEU A 245 7.41 34.12 5.12
C LEU A 245 7.05 33.42 6.43
N ARG A 246 7.93 33.45 7.44
CA ARG A 246 7.60 32.96 8.80
C ARG A 246 6.37 33.61 9.38
N ARG A 247 6.25 34.94 9.29
CA ARG A 247 5.06 35.68 9.76
C ARG A 247 3.81 35.29 8.99
N ALA A 248 3.91 35.09 7.67
CA ALA A 248 2.78 34.64 6.86
C ALA A 248 2.31 33.23 7.27
N ILE A 249 3.25 32.31 7.49
CA ILE A 249 2.99 30.96 7.98
C ILE A 249 2.32 30.99 9.36
N GLU A 250 2.82 31.80 10.30
CA GLU A 250 2.25 31.95 11.65
C GLU A 250 0.81 32.44 11.62
N ARG A 251 0.50 33.44 10.77
CA ARG A 251 -0.89 33.93 10.60
C ARG A 251 -1.83 32.82 10.14
N ILE A 252 -1.42 32.02 9.15
CA ILE A 252 -2.22 30.89 8.68
C ILE A 252 -2.38 29.83 9.77
N ARG A 253 -1.32 29.54 10.53
CA ARG A 253 -1.39 28.58 11.64
C ARG A 253 -2.39 29.02 12.71
N GLN A 254 -2.39 30.29 13.08
CA GLN A 254 -3.36 30.85 14.03
C GLN A 254 -4.80 30.73 13.53
N ARG A 255 -5.05 31.04 12.25
CA ARG A 255 -6.38 30.89 11.61
C ARG A 255 -6.86 29.44 11.65
N ILE A 256 -5.97 28.49 11.36
CA ILE A 256 -6.26 27.04 11.46
C ILE A 256 -6.58 26.64 12.90
N GLU A 257 -5.80 27.11 13.88
CA GLU A 257 -6.03 26.84 15.31
C GLU A 257 -7.37 27.44 15.80
N GLN A 258 -7.83 28.53 15.18
CA GLN A 258 -9.14 29.15 15.41
C GLN A 258 -10.30 28.45 14.68
N GLY A 259 -10.00 27.43 13.87
CA GLY A 259 -11.01 26.64 13.14
C GLY A 259 -11.53 27.27 11.86
N GLU A 260 -10.83 28.28 11.32
CA GLU A 260 -11.16 28.87 10.02
C GLU A 260 -10.94 27.83 8.89
N ARG A 261 -11.85 27.81 7.90
CA ARG A 261 -11.82 26.90 6.75
C ARG A 261 -12.15 27.63 5.46
#